data_AF-A0A453J640-F1
#
_entry.id   AF-A0A453J640-F1
#
_cell.length_a   1.000
_cell.length_b   1.000
_cell.length_c   1.000
_cell.angle_alpha   90.00
_cell.angle_beta   90.00
_cell.angle_gamma   90.00
#
_symmetry.space_group_name_H-M   'P 1'
#
loop_
_entity.id
_entity.type
_entity.pdbx_description
1 polymer ?
#
loop_
_entity_poly.entity_id
_entity_poly.type
_entity_poly.pdbx_seq_one_letter_code
_entity_poly.pdbx_strand_id
1 'polypeptide(L)' 'LYNIAQRKEVSVATVLGSIPLNIQFRRSVIGERWDRWLHLVRRLMEVNLSDVPDTLQWKLSRSGVFSVKSMYTDLINTGT' A
#
# COMPACT_ATOMS: atom_id res chain seq x y z
N LEU A 1 -10.09 -11.13 -11.47
CA LEU A 1 -9.09 -10.36 -10.70
C LEU A 1 -8.35 -9.42 -11.64
N TYR A 2 -8.14 -8.17 -11.22
CA TYR A 2 -7.59 -7.11 -12.07
C TYR A 2 -6.07 -7.25 -12.17
N ASN A 3 -5.54 -7.36 -13.39
CA ASN A 3 -4.11 -7.15 -13.64
C ASN A 3 -3.92 -5.66 -13.86
N ILE A 4 -3.45 -4.94 -12.83
CA ILE A 4 -3.33 -3.48 -12.82
C ILE A 4 -1.91 -3.05 -13.23
N ALA A 5 -0.90 -3.80 -12.81
CA ALA A 5 0.48 -3.54 -13.23
C ALA A 5 0.76 -4.25 -14.56
N GLN A 6 1.43 -3.56 -15.49
CA GLN A 6 1.83 -4.16 -16.77
C GLN A 6 2.82 -5.31 -16.55
N ARG A 7 3.70 -5.17 -15.55
CA ARG A 7 4.65 -6.19 -15.11
C ARG A 7 4.19 -6.74 -13.76
N LYS A 8 4.34 -8.05 -13.56
CA LYS A 8 4.10 -8.70 -12.26
C LYS A 8 5.32 -8.51 -11.36
N GLU A 9 5.13 -8.62 -10.05
CA GLU A 9 6.20 -8.57 -9.04
C GLU A 9 7.00 -7.25 -9.00
N VAL A 10 6.33 -6.14 -9.32
CA VAL A 10 6.95 -4.81 -9.33
C VAL A 10 6.73 -4.12 -7.99
N SER A 11 7.78 -3.48 -7.45
CA SER A 11 7.67 -2.65 -6.25
C SER A 11 6.97 -1.32 -6.53
N VAL A 12 6.41 -0.70 -5.49
CA VAL A 12 5.81 0.64 -5.58
C VAL A 12 6.82 1.67 -6.07
N ALA A 13 8.08 1.58 -5.61
CA ALA A 13 9.17 2.46 -6.06
C ALA A 13 9.38 2.40 -7.58
N THR A 14 9.42 1.20 -8.14
CA THR A 14 9.59 1.02 -9.59
C THR A 14 8.38 1.53 -10.39
N VAL A 15 7.16 1.41 -9.84
CA VAL A 15 5.96 1.96 -10.49
C VAL A 15 5.99 3.50 -10.49
N LEU A 16 6.33 4.11 -9.35
CA LEU A 16 6.38 5.58 -9.19
C LEU A 16 7.57 6.23 -9.90
N GLY A 17 8.67 5.49 -10.12
CA GLY A 17 9.86 5.99 -10.83
C GLY A 17 9.70 6.11 -12.35
N SER A 18 8.51 5.88 -12.91
CA SER A 18 8.25 5.93 -14.36
C SER A 18 7.17 6.97 -14.70
N ILE A 19 7.37 7.71 -15.80
CA ILE A 19 6.41 8.68 -16.32
C ILE A 19 6.11 8.31 -17.79
N PRO A 20 4.87 7.91 -18.14
CA PRO A 20 3.73 7.67 -17.25
C PRO A 20 3.92 6.43 -16.36
N LEU A 21 3.16 6.34 -15.25
CA LEU A 21 3.21 5.21 -14.31
C LEU A 21 3.06 3.87 -15.03
N ASN A 22 3.81 2.85 -14.60
CA ASN A 22 3.79 1.49 -15.14
C ASN A 22 2.52 0.69 -14.78
N ILE A 23 1.36 1.21 -15.18
CA ILE A 23 0.02 0.71 -14.86
C ILE A 23 -0.77 0.60 -16.15
N GLN A 24 -1.43 -0.54 -16.34
CA GLN A 24 -2.29 -0.79 -17.50
C GLN A 24 -3.57 -1.49 -17.06
N PHE A 25 -4.67 -1.10 -17.69
CA PHE A 25 -5.97 -1.69 -17.41
C PHE A 25 -6.41 -2.56 -18.58
N ARG A 26 -6.85 -3.78 -18.28
CA ARG A 26 -7.45 -4.67 -19.31
C ARG A 26 -8.74 -4.09 -19.90
N ARG A 27 -9.48 -3.29 -19.13
CA ARG A 27 -10.73 -2.64 -19.56
C ARG A 27 -10.54 -1.13 -19.54
N SER A 28 -11.24 -0.44 -20.43
CA SER A 28 -11.24 1.01 -20.46
C SER A 28 -11.72 1.57 -19.12
N VAL A 29 -10.99 2.55 -18.60
CA VAL A 29 -11.30 3.28 -17.37
C VAL A 29 -11.94 4.60 -17.79
N ILE A 30 -13.26 4.70 -17.65
CA ILE A 30 -14.08 5.83 -18.13
C ILE A 30 -15.07 6.29 -17.06
N GLY A 31 -15.57 7.52 -17.21
CA GLY A 31 -16.51 8.14 -16.28
C GLY A 31 -15.98 8.16 -14.85
N GLU A 32 -16.82 7.80 -13.88
CA GLU A 32 -16.46 7.81 -12.46
C GLU A 32 -15.19 7.02 -12.12
N ARG A 33 -14.90 5.93 -12.86
CA ARG A 33 -13.68 5.14 -12.64
C ARG A 33 -12.44 5.92 -13.06
N TRP A 34 -12.54 6.76 -14.08
CA TRP A 34 -11.47 7.64 -14.53
C TRP A 34 -11.20 8.74 -13.51
N ASP A 35 -12.25 9.33 -12.94
CA ASP A 35 -12.10 10.33 -11.89
C ASP A 35 -11.42 9.75 -10.64
N ARG A 36 -11.82 8.55 -10.22
CA ARG A 36 -11.17 7.83 -9.12
C ARG A 36 -9.71 7.49 -9.44
N TRP A 37 -9.41 7.13 -10.69
CA TRP A 37 -8.04 6.89 -11.14
C TRP A 37 -7.20 8.18 -11.08
N LEU A 38 -7.68 9.29 -11.61
CA LEU A 38 -6.99 10.59 -11.52
C LEU A 38 -6.79 11.04 -10.08
N HIS A 39 -7.78 10.85 -9.21
CA HIS A 39 -7.64 11.14 -7.79
C HIS A 39 -6.57 10.27 -7.12
N LEU A 40 -6.49 8.99 -7.47
CA LEU A 40 -5.41 8.10 -7.02
C LEU A 40 -4.05 8.58 -7.51
N VAL A 41 -3.91 8.87 -8.82
CA VAL A 41 -2.64 9.35 -9.39
C VAL A 41 -2.18 10.64 -8.72
N ARG A 42 -3.08 11.59 -8.44
CA ARG A 42 -2.74 12.82 -7.71
C ARG A 42 -2.17 12.53 -6.31
N ARG A 43 -2.84 11.68 -5.53
CA ARG A 43 -2.32 11.27 -4.21
C ARG A 43 -0.99 10.53 -4.29
N LEU A 44 -0.79 9.72 -5.34
CA LEU A 44 0.48 9.03 -5.56
C LEU A 44 1.63 10.00 -5.89
N MET A 45 1.36 11.10 -6.60
CA MET A 45 2.37 12.14 -6.87
C MET A 45 2.79 12.89 -5.60
N GLU A 46 1.96 12.90 -4.56
CA GLU A 46 2.29 13.48 -3.25
C GLU A 46 3.10 12.51 -2.38
N VAL A 47 3.22 11.23 -2.75
CA VAL A 47 4.01 10.23 -2.02
C VAL A 47 5.46 10.34 -2.43
N ASN A 48 6.31 10.80 -1.51
CA ASN A 48 7.75 10.74 -1.67
C ASN A 48 8.30 9.51 -0.91
N LEU A 49 8.90 8.59 -1.64
CA LEU A 49 9.60 7.46 -1.04
C LEU A 49 10.99 7.90 -0.57
N SER A 50 11.41 7.42 0.58
CA SER A 50 12.77 7.62 1.10
C SER A 50 13.55 6.31 1.08
N ASP A 51 14.86 6.39 0.97
CA ASP A 51 15.76 5.24 1.12
C ASP A 51 15.96 4.80 2.58
N VAL A 52 15.24 5.43 3.53
CA VAL A 52 15.25 5.03 4.94
C VAL A 52 14.51 3.69 5.08
N PRO A 53 15.09 2.70 5.78
CA PRO A 53 14.43 1.42 5.99
C PRO A 53 13.14 1.59 6.79
N ASP A 54 12.11 0.85 6.39
CA ASP A 54 10.83 0.84 7.10
C ASP A 54 11.00 0.35 8.55
N THR A 55 10.22 0.96 9.45
CA THR A 55 10.14 0.50 10.85
C THR A 55 8.84 -0.24 11.07
N LEU A 56 8.95 -1.51 11.50
CA LEU A 56 7.78 -2.29 11.88
C LEU A 56 7.29 -1.82 13.24
N GLN A 57 6.10 -1.23 13.28
CA GLN A 57 5.45 -0.83 14.54
C GLN A 57 4.30 -1.76 14.90
N TRP A 58 4.45 -2.41 16.06
CA TRP A 58 3.43 -3.23 16.67
C TRP A 58 2.35 -2.39 17.33
N LYS A 59 1.15 -2.35 16.73
CA LYS A 59 0.04 -1.50 17.19
C LYS A 59 -0.55 -1.89 18.54
N LEU A 60 -0.34 -3.11 19.02
CA LEU A 60 -0.88 -3.57 20.31
C LEU A 60 -0.06 -3.06 21.51
N SER A 61 1.10 -2.45 21.27
CA SER A 61 1.93 -1.86 22.31
C SER A 61 2.25 -0.41 22.00
N ARG A 62 2.21 0.46 23.03
CA ARG A 62 2.68 1.84 22.92
C ARG A 62 4.15 1.96 22.55
N SER A 63 4.95 0.94 22.87
CA SER A 63 6.36 0.90 22.47
C SER A 63 6.56 0.67 20.97
N GLY A 64 5.53 0.23 20.24
CA GLY A 64 5.66 -0.19 18.85
C GLY A 64 6.49 -1.47 18.66
N VAL A 65 6.94 -2.11 19.74
CA VAL A 65 7.74 -3.34 19.68
C VAL A 65 6.83 -4.55 19.86
N PHE A 66 7.01 -5.55 18.98
CA PHE A 66 6.31 -6.82 19.12
C PHE A 66 6.72 -7.51 20.42
N SER A 67 5.74 -8.05 21.14
CA SER A 67 6.01 -8.99 22.22
C SER A 67 4.97 -10.09 22.22
N VAL A 68 5.43 -11.32 22.43
CA VAL A 68 4.59 -12.53 22.56
C VAL A 68 3.51 -12.30 23.62
N LYS A 69 3.87 -11.67 24.75
CA LYS A 69 2.93 -11.32 25.83
C LYS A 69 1.79 -10.42 25.34
N SER A 70 2.09 -9.32 24.63
CA SER A 70 1.05 -8.42 24.12
C SER A 70 0.15 -9.11 23.09
N MET A 71 0.70 -9.99 22.25
CA MET A 71 -0.07 -10.78 21.30
C MET A 71 -1.07 -11.71 22.01
N TYR A 72 -0.61 -12.48 23.01
CA TYR A 72 -1.50 -13.35 23.77
C TYR A 72 -2.55 -12.57 24.58
N THR A 73 -2.17 -11.42 25.15
CA THR A 73 -3.09 -10.57 25.90
C THR A 73 -4.23 -10.06 25.01
N ASP A 74 -3.89 -9.63 23.78
CA ASP A 74 -4.88 -9.21 22.79
C ASP A 74 -5.79 -10.37 22.36
N LEU A 75 -5.23 -11.56 22.12
CA LEU A 75 -6.00 -12.76 21.76
C LEU A 75 -7.02 -13.15 22.84
N ILE A 76 -6.62 -13.11 24.11
CA ILE A 76 -7.51 -13.39 25.25
C ILE A 76 -8.61 -12.33 25.36
N ASN A 77 -8.27 -11.05 25.16
CA ASN A 77 -9.22 -9.94 25.28
C ASN A 77 -10.18 -9.83 24.09
N THR A 78 -9.77 -10.28 22.90
CA THR A 78 -10.58 -10.23 21.67
C THR A 78 -11.39 -11.52 21.45
N GLY A 79 -11.14 -12.57 22.23
CA GLY A 79 -12.06 -13.71 22.39
C GLY A 79 -12.39 -14.44 21.08
N THR A 80 -11.38 -14.74 20.25
CA THR A 80 -11.53 -15.70 19.15
C THR A 80 -11.29 -17.12 19.63
#